data_AF-A0A8T0P718-F1
#
_entry.id   AF-A0A8T0P718-F1
#
_cell.length_a   1.000
_cell.length_b   1.000
_cell.length_c   1.000
_cell.angle_alpha   90.00
_cell.angle_beta   90.00
_cell.angle_gamma   90.00
#
_symmetry.space_group_name_H-M   'P 1'
#
loop_
_entity.id
_entity.type
_entity.pdbx_description
1 polymer ?
#
loop_
_entity_poly.entity_id
_entity_poly.type
_entity_poly.pdbx_seq_one_letter_code
_entity_poly.pdbx_strand_id
1 'polypeptide(L)' 'MIIVHEYSFRMVEHKWFNILMKWMNSNYESIGRKTIKNECMKVYESEKEQLRKS' A
#
# COMPACT_ATOMS: atom_id res chain seq x y z
N MET A 1 -2.90 -0.75 -6.43
CA MET A 1 -3.29 0.68 -6.38
C MET A 1 -2.12 1.61 -6.17
N ILE A 2 -1.38 1.54 -5.05
CA ILE A 2 -0.32 2.54 -4.78
C ILE A 2 0.86 2.43 -5.75
N ILE A 3 1.50 1.25 -5.86
CA ILE A 3 2.67 1.05 -6.73
C ILE A 3 2.30 1.24 -8.21
N VAL A 4 1.23 0.56 -8.66
CA VAL A 4 0.80 0.55 -10.08
C VAL A 4 0.44 1.94 -10.62
N HIS A 5 -0.08 2.84 -9.79
CA HIS A 5 -0.47 4.19 -10.20
C HIS A 5 0.44 5.28 -9.62
N GLU A 6 1.59 4.90 -9.08
CA GLU A 6 2.60 5.82 -8.53
C GLU A 6 2.02 6.83 -7.51
N TYR A 7 1.01 6.42 -6.75
CA TYR A 7 0.36 7.30 -5.81
C TYR A 7 1.22 7.56 -4.57
N SER A 8 1.08 8.77 -4.02
CA SER A 8 1.65 9.10 -2.72
C SER A 8 1.10 8.17 -1.63
N PHE A 9 1.99 7.66 -0.77
CA PHE A 9 1.59 6.90 0.42
C PHE A 9 0.68 7.65 1.38
N ARG A 10 0.52 8.99 1.23
CA ARG A 10 -0.47 9.74 2.02
C ARG A 10 -1.91 9.36 1.65
N MET A 11 -2.15 8.76 0.48
CA MET A 11 -3.49 8.37 0.03
C MET A 11 -4.26 7.57 1.09
N VAL A 12 -3.60 6.63 1.77
CA VAL A 12 -4.23 5.77 2.79
C VAL A 12 -4.67 6.53 4.05
N GLU A 13 -4.22 7.77 4.23
CA GLU A 13 -4.61 8.64 5.34
C GLU A 13 -5.76 9.58 4.95
N HIS A 14 -6.18 9.61 3.69
CA HIS A 14 -7.33 10.42 3.28
C HIS A 14 -8.62 9.87 3.89
N LYS A 15 -9.41 10.77 4.49
CA LYS A 15 -10.68 10.42 5.14
C LYS A 15 -11.65 9.71 4.18
N TRP A 16 -11.86 10.28 2.99
CA TRP A 16 -12.76 9.69 1.99
C TRP A 16 -12.28 8.36 1.45
N PHE A 17 -10.97 8.16 1.33
CA PHE A 17 -10.40 6.88 0.94
C PHE A 17 -10.73 5.82 1.99
N ASN A 18 -10.50 6.11 3.28
CA ASN A 18 -10.83 5.18 4.37
C ASN A 18 -12.33 4.87 4.45
N ILE A 19 -13.20 5.86 4.26
CA ILE A 19 -14.66 5.66 4.20
C ILE A 19 -15.03 4.72 3.05
N LEU A 20 -14.51 4.97 1.85
CA LEU A 20 -14.75 4.12 0.69
C LEU A 20 -14.27 2.68 0.94
N MET A 21 -13.06 2.51 1.45
CA MET A 21 -12.49 1.20 1.74
C MET A 21 -13.31 0.43 2.79
N LYS A 22 -13.80 1.11 3.83
CA LYS A 22 -14.67 0.51 4.86
C LYS A 22 -16.04 0.14 4.32
N TRP A 23 -16.58 0.94 3.40
CA TRP A 23 -17.85 0.64 2.73
C TRP A 23 -17.71 -0.58 1.79
N MET A 24 -16.60 -0.68 1.05
CA MET A 24 -16.32 -1.82 0.18
C MET A 24 -15.97 -3.11 0.94
N ASN A 25 -15.33 -2.98 2.10
CA ASN A 25 -14.95 -4.10 2.95
C ASN A 25 -15.13 -3.73 4.43
N SER A 26 -16.15 -4.29 5.08
CA SER A 26 -16.44 -4.02 6.49
C SER A 26 -15.29 -4.39 7.43
N ASN A 27 -14.42 -5.31 7.04
CA ASN A 27 -13.26 -5.74 7.83
C ASN A 27 -12.02 -4.88 7.58
N TYR A 28 -12.11 -3.85 6.72
CA TYR A 28 -10.98 -2.96 6.47
C TYR A 28 -10.61 -2.19 7.74
N GLU A 29 -9.31 -2.17 8.04
CA GLU A 29 -8.70 -1.31 9.05
C GLU A 29 -7.82 -0.27 8.37
N SER A 30 -7.90 0.98 8.83
CA SER A 30 -7.07 2.05 8.29
C SER A 30 -5.60 1.76 8.54
N ILE A 31 -4.78 1.90 7.49
CA ILE A 31 -3.34 1.65 7.57
C ILE A 31 -2.60 2.99 7.50
N GLY A 32 -1.62 3.19 8.37
CA GLY A 32 -0.79 4.40 8.37
C GLY A 32 0.22 4.41 7.21
N ARG A 33 0.61 5.62 6.76
CA ARG A 33 1.53 5.76 5.62
C ARG A 33 2.89 5.07 5.81
N LYS A 34 3.38 5.00 7.06
CA LYS A 34 4.67 4.37 7.38
C LYS A 34 4.60 2.86 7.19
N THR A 35 3.51 2.25 7.65
CA THR A 35 3.27 0.81 7.52
C THR A 35 3.16 0.44 6.05
N ILE A 36 2.31 1.12 5.28
CA ILE A 36 2.14 0.78 3.86
C ILE A 36 3.42 1.02 3.04
N LYS A 37 4.22 2.05 3.37
CA LYS A 37 5.53 2.26 2.75
C LYS A 37 6.45 1.08 3.00
N ASN A 38 6.53 0.61 4.25
CA ASN A 38 7.39 -0.53 4.61
C ASN A 38 6.96 -1.81 3.88
N GLU A 39 5.65 -2.07 3.80
CA GLU A 39 5.13 -3.23 3.05
C GLU A 39 5.44 -3.14 1.56
N CYS A 40 5.22 -1.98 0.93
CA CYS A 40 5.61 -1.78 -0.47
C CYS A 40 7.12 -1.97 -0.69
N MET A 41 7.94 -1.48 0.23
CA MET A 41 9.40 -1.60 0.12
C MET A 41 9.87 -3.05 0.29
N LYS A 42 9.25 -3.83 1.18
CA LYS A 42 9.53 -5.26 1.32
C LYS A 42 9.25 -6.03 0.03
N VAL A 43 8.10 -5.75 -0.61
CA VAL A 43 7.76 -6.37 -1.90
C VAL A 43 8.81 -6.00 -2.94
N TYR A 44 9.14 -4.71 -3.06
CA TYR A 44 10.17 -4.27 -4.02
C TYR A 44 11.52 -4.97 -3.81
N GLU A 45 12.03 -5.05 -2.58
CA GLU A 45 13.33 -5.71 -2.32
C GLU A 45 13.26 -7.22 -2.60
N SER A 46 12.13 -7.86 -2.31
CA SER A 46 11.90 -9.28 -2.65
C SER A 46 11.96 -9.52 -4.15
N GLU A 47 11.22 -8.74 -4.94
CA GLU A 47 11.21 -8.84 -6.40
C GLU A 47 12.58 -8.53 -7.01
N LYS A 48 13.26 -7.50 -6.50
CA LYS A 48 14.62 -7.14 -6.91
C LYS A 48 15.61 -8.28 -6.66
N GLU A 49 15.53 -8.94 -5.51
CA GLU A 49 16.40 -10.07 -5.19
C GLU A 49 16.11 -11.29 -6.08
N GLN A 50 14.84 -11.55 -6.40
CA GLN A 50 14.47 -12.60 -7.35
C GLN A 50 15.06 -12.33 -8.75
N LEU A 51 14.97 -11.08 -9.23
CA LEU A 51 15.54 -10.69 -10.52
C LEU A 51 17.07 -10.78 -10.55
N ARG A 52 17.75 -10.55 -9.43
CA ARG A 52 19.22 -10.72 -9.34
C ARG A 52 19.67 -12.17 -9.36
N LYS A 53 18.77 -13.10 -9.01
CA LYS A 53 19.02 -14.55 -9.03
C LYS A 53 18.66 -15.19 -10.38
N SER A 54 17.97 -14.46 -11.24
CA SER A 54 17.65 -14.86 -12.63
C SER A 54 18.74 -14.42 -13.60
#